data_AF-A0A7W4AXX2-F1
#
_entry.id   AF-A0A7W4AXX2-F1
#
_cell.length_a   1.000
_cell.length_b   1.000
_cell.length_c   1.000
_cell.angle_alpha   90.00
_cell.angle_beta   90.00
_cell.angle_gamma   90.00
#
_symmetry.space_group_name_H-M   'P 1'
#
loop_
_entity.id
_entity.type
_entity.pdbx_description
1 polymer ?
#
loop_
_entity_poly.entity_id
_entity_poly.type
_entity_poly.pdbx_seq_one_letter_code
_entity_poly.pdbx_strand_id
1 'polypeptide(L)'
;MVRISLFILLVLNSICHYVQANSLWHAIDINDPNLTVEQAAQQCAKSSMFAPYSLEEWCEKAYSMGSWKSLLYIGYYTGDGTRYVNEAKKNAQADGVEAIKILAWIYSNGSFVERDLSQSIKLYNDYLNHKKNKSLTKHQLVSVHKALYNIYKELEFWQDASKSLQYIINNEDNGIEKNFFREEMVYIRERLSK
;
A
#
# COMPACT_ATOMS: atom_id res chain seq x y z
N MET A 1 -46.99 -20.62 -26.26
CA MET A 1 -46.54 -20.72 -24.84
C MET A 1 -45.05 -21.06 -24.73
N VAL A 2 -44.14 -20.33 -25.40
CA VAL A 2 -42.68 -20.59 -25.33
C VAL A 2 -41.86 -19.30 -25.07
N ARG A 3 -42.47 -18.12 -25.25
CA ARG A 3 -41.77 -16.83 -25.10
C ARG A 3 -41.67 -16.30 -23.65
N ILE A 4 -42.51 -16.78 -22.73
CA ILE A 4 -42.49 -16.35 -21.32
C ILE A 4 -41.41 -17.13 -20.54
N SER A 5 -41.14 -18.38 -20.91
CA SER A 5 -40.18 -19.24 -20.20
C SER A 5 -38.70 -18.82 -20.40
N LEU A 6 -38.36 -18.18 -21.52
CA LEU A 6 -36.98 -17.71 -21.76
C LEU A 6 -36.62 -16.45 -20.96
N PHE A 7 -37.59 -15.61 -20.63
CA PHE A 7 -37.35 -14.42 -19.82
C PHE A 7 -37.07 -14.76 -18.35
N ILE A 8 -37.73 -15.79 -17.80
CA ILE A 8 -37.57 -16.23 -16.41
C ILE A 8 -36.18 -16.85 -16.17
N LEU A 9 -35.60 -17.53 -17.17
CA LEU A 9 -34.26 -18.12 -17.08
C LEU A 9 -33.11 -17.09 -17.14
N LEU A 10 -33.35 -15.90 -17.72
CA LEU A 10 -32.35 -14.82 -17.75
C LEU A 10 -32.29 -14.05 -16.43
N VAL A 11 -33.41 -13.87 -15.72
CA VAL A 11 -33.42 -13.16 -14.42
C VAL A 11 -32.83 -14.01 -13.29
N LEU A 12 -32.95 -15.34 -13.36
CA LEU A 12 -32.41 -16.25 -12.34
C LEU A 12 -30.88 -16.37 -12.39
N ASN A 13 -30.25 -16.15 -13.55
CA ASN A 13 -28.78 -16.09 -13.64
C ASN A 13 -28.20 -14.78 -13.08
N SER A 14 -28.96 -13.67 -13.09
CA SER A 14 -28.53 -12.42 -12.46
C SER A 14 -28.54 -12.49 -10.93
N ILE A 15 -29.37 -13.36 -10.33
CA ILE A 15 -29.45 -13.50 -8.85
C ILE A 15 -28.32 -14.40 -8.31
N CYS A 16 -27.83 -15.36 -9.09
CA CYS A 16 -26.75 -16.26 -8.66
C CYS A 16 -25.39 -15.57 -8.49
N HIS A 17 -25.14 -14.40 -9.11
CA HIS A 17 -23.91 -13.64 -8.87
C HIS A 17 -23.94 -12.82 -7.58
N TYR A 18 -25.11 -12.45 -7.05
CA TYR A 18 -25.21 -11.75 -5.76
C TYR A 18 -25.02 -12.68 -4.56
N VAL A 19 -25.47 -13.94 -4.67
CA VAL A 19 -25.45 -14.89 -3.54
C VAL A 19 -24.05 -15.43 -3.27
N GLN A 20 -23.20 -15.57 -4.29
CA GLN A 20 -21.83 -16.07 -4.10
C GLN A 20 -20.85 -15.02 -3.53
N ALA A 21 -21.16 -13.73 -3.61
CA ALA A 21 -20.40 -12.71 -2.89
C ALA A 21 -20.72 -12.71 -1.38
N ASN A 22 -21.98 -12.97 -0.99
CA ASN A 22 -22.42 -12.97 0.41
C ASN A 22 -21.83 -14.12 1.27
N SER A 23 -21.34 -15.21 0.68
CA SER A 23 -20.74 -16.30 1.47
C SER A 23 -19.30 -16.04 1.91
N LEU A 24 -18.60 -15.11 1.25
CA LEU A 24 -17.24 -14.71 1.63
C LEU A 24 -17.24 -13.46 2.54
N TRP A 25 -18.36 -12.74 2.62
CA TRP A 25 -18.45 -11.43 3.26
C TRP A 25 -19.74 -11.31 4.07
N HIS A 26 -19.63 -11.11 5.39
CA HIS A 26 -20.78 -10.67 6.17
C HIS A 26 -21.11 -9.23 5.78
N ALA A 27 -22.35 -9.00 5.37
CA ALA A 27 -22.88 -7.67 5.14
C ALA A 27 -22.84 -6.91 6.48
N ILE A 28 -21.90 -5.97 6.60
CA ILE A 28 -21.84 -5.06 7.74
C ILE A 28 -22.70 -3.85 7.39
N ASP A 29 -23.58 -3.46 8.31
CA ASP A 29 -24.32 -2.20 8.16
C ASP A 29 -23.36 -1.02 8.39
N ILE A 30 -23.22 -0.15 7.38
CA ILE A 30 -22.37 1.04 7.44
C ILE A 30 -22.84 2.04 8.50
N ASN A 31 -24.11 1.95 8.91
CA ASN A 31 -24.71 2.77 9.94
C ASN A 31 -24.77 2.08 11.30
N ASP A 32 -24.18 0.89 11.45
CA ASP A 32 -24.09 0.21 12.75
C ASP A 32 -23.41 1.16 13.77
N PRO A 33 -24.06 1.51 14.89
CA PRO A 33 -23.47 2.36 15.92
C PRO A 33 -22.23 1.74 16.58
N ASN A 34 -22.05 0.42 16.48
CA ASN A 34 -20.89 -0.31 17.00
C ASN A 34 -19.80 -0.54 15.94
N LEU A 35 -19.96 0.00 14.73
CA LEU A 35 -18.95 -0.10 13.69
C LEU A 35 -17.63 0.49 14.18
N THR A 36 -16.54 -0.27 14.07
CA THR A 36 -15.19 0.23 14.40
C THR A 36 -14.50 0.83 13.19
N VAL A 37 -13.51 1.68 13.43
CA VAL A 37 -12.70 2.28 12.36
C VAL A 37 -11.96 1.22 11.55
N GLU A 38 -11.52 0.12 12.19
CA GLU A 38 -10.86 -1.01 11.53
C GLU A 38 -11.83 -1.74 10.61
N GLN A 39 -13.06 -1.99 11.05
CA GLN A 39 -14.09 -2.64 10.23
C GLN A 39 -14.41 -1.78 9.00
N ALA A 40 -14.63 -0.48 9.19
CA ALA A 40 -14.87 0.45 8.09
C ALA A 40 -13.68 0.50 7.11
N ALA A 41 -12.45 0.60 7.61
CA ALA A 41 -11.24 0.61 6.78
C ALA A 41 -11.03 -0.70 6.02
N GLN A 42 -11.34 -1.84 6.63
CA GLN A 42 -11.31 -3.14 5.97
C GLN A 42 -12.37 -3.25 4.87
N GLN A 43 -13.58 -2.75 5.11
CA GLN A 43 -14.63 -2.72 4.09
C GLN A 43 -14.24 -1.82 2.92
N CYS A 44 -13.71 -0.63 3.19
CA CYS A 44 -13.13 0.25 2.16
C CYS A 44 -12.08 -0.46 1.29
N ALA A 45 -11.09 -1.12 1.92
CA ALA A 45 -10.06 -1.86 1.21
C ALA A 45 -10.65 -3.00 0.34
N LYS A 46 -11.64 -3.73 0.86
CA LYS A 46 -12.32 -4.80 0.13
C LYS A 46 -13.16 -4.27 -1.05
N SER A 47 -13.85 -3.15 -0.87
CA SER A 47 -14.65 -2.52 -1.93
C SER A 47 -13.79 -2.17 -3.15
N SER A 48 -12.51 -1.81 -2.95
CA SER A 48 -11.57 -1.59 -4.06
C SER A 48 -11.32 -2.81 -4.96
N MET A 49 -11.57 -4.01 -4.46
CA MET A 49 -11.38 -5.24 -5.22
C MET A 49 -12.69 -5.82 -5.74
N PHE A 50 -13.79 -5.71 -4.96
CA PHE A 50 -15.00 -6.52 -5.20
C PHE A 50 -16.27 -5.70 -5.39
N ALA A 51 -16.30 -4.42 -4.99
CA ALA A 51 -17.50 -3.59 -4.98
C ALA A 51 -17.17 -2.11 -5.20
N PRO A 52 -16.69 -1.73 -6.41
CA PRO A 52 -16.22 -0.37 -6.68
C PRO A 52 -17.30 0.70 -6.43
N TYR A 53 -18.58 0.39 -6.68
CA TYR A 53 -19.68 1.33 -6.45
C TYR A 53 -19.91 1.68 -4.97
N SER A 54 -19.45 0.86 -4.03
CA SER A 54 -19.54 1.13 -2.59
C SER A 54 -18.21 1.62 -2.00
N LEU A 55 -17.17 1.78 -2.82
CA LEU A 55 -15.83 2.14 -2.37
C LEU A 55 -15.83 3.50 -1.70
N GLU A 56 -16.32 4.53 -2.38
CA GLU A 56 -16.28 5.90 -1.85
C GLU A 56 -17.05 5.97 -0.53
N GLU A 57 -18.24 5.37 -0.46
CA GLU A 57 -19.06 5.35 0.75
C GLU A 57 -18.31 4.73 1.96
N TRP A 58 -17.76 3.52 1.79
CA TRP A 58 -17.01 2.86 2.86
C TRP A 58 -15.70 3.58 3.21
N CYS A 59 -14.99 4.12 2.22
CA CYS A 59 -13.73 4.82 2.45
C CYS A 59 -13.93 6.19 3.11
N GLU A 60 -14.99 6.92 2.76
CA GLU A 60 -15.38 8.16 3.46
C GLU A 60 -15.85 7.89 4.88
N LYS A 61 -16.64 6.81 5.08
CA LYS A 61 -17.01 6.37 6.42
C LYS A 61 -15.77 6.09 7.26
N ALA A 62 -14.83 5.29 6.74
CA ALA A 62 -13.58 4.99 7.43
C ALA A 62 -12.74 6.25 7.70
N TYR A 63 -12.69 7.19 6.76
CA TYR A 63 -12.01 8.47 6.93
C TYR A 63 -12.62 9.30 8.05
N SER A 64 -13.95 9.45 8.08
CA SER A 64 -14.68 10.18 9.13
C SER A 64 -14.47 9.59 10.52
N MET A 65 -14.15 8.29 10.59
CA MET A 65 -13.84 7.56 11.82
C MET A 65 -12.34 7.60 12.18
N GLY A 66 -11.52 8.32 11.41
CA GLY A 66 -10.10 8.54 11.68
C GLY A 66 -9.11 7.76 10.80
N SER A 67 -9.59 6.89 9.90
CA SER A 67 -8.73 6.14 8.98
C SER A 67 -8.40 6.93 7.72
N TRP A 68 -7.53 7.95 7.84
CA TRP A 68 -7.11 8.76 6.71
C TRP A 68 -6.42 7.98 5.58
N LYS A 69 -5.81 6.83 5.90
CA LYS A 69 -5.19 5.95 4.88
C LYS A 69 -6.21 5.40 3.89
N SER A 70 -7.50 5.33 4.27
CA SER A 70 -8.59 4.88 3.40
C SER A 70 -8.75 5.76 2.15
N LEU A 71 -8.32 7.03 2.23
CA LEU A 71 -8.31 7.94 1.09
C LEU A 71 -7.41 7.47 -0.06
N LEU A 72 -6.45 6.57 0.20
CA LEU A 72 -5.65 5.92 -0.85
C LEU A 72 -6.53 5.22 -1.88
N TYR A 73 -7.53 4.48 -1.41
CA TYR A 73 -8.42 3.71 -2.28
C TYR A 73 -9.32 4.62 -3.10
N ILE A 74 -9.80 5.73 -2.50
CA ILE A 74 -10.52 6.78 -3.25
C ILE A 74 -9.61 7.35 -4.33
N GLY A 75 -8.38 7.71 -4.00
CA GLY A 75 -7.43 8.25 -4.98
C GLY A 75 -7.16 7.30 -6.14
N TYR A 76 -7.01 6.01 -5.87
CA TYR A 76 -6.88 5.01 -6.96
C TYR A 76 -8.14 4.86 -7.79
N TYR A 77 -9.31 4.95 -7.16
CA TYR A 77 -10.60 4.80 -7.84
C TYR A 77 -10.94 6.00 -8.73
N THR A 78 -10.69 7.22 -8.24
CA THR A 78 -11.03 8.47 -8.94
C THR A 78 -9.91 9.02 -9.81
N GLY A 79 -8.67 8.56 -9.58
CA GLY A 79 -7.46 9.17 -10.13
C GLY A 79 -6.98 10.42 -9.39
N ASP A 80 -7.72 10.90 -8.39
CA ASP A 80 -7.36 12.08 -7.58
C ASP A 80 -7.02 11.70 -6.14
N GLY A 81 -5.71 11.56 -5.87
CA GLY A 81 -5.20 11.30 -4.52
C GLY A 81 -4.82 12.55 -3.73
N THR A 82 -5.23 13.75 -4.14
CA THR A 82 -4.84 15.02 -3.50
C THR A 82 -5.12 15.00 -1.99
N ARG A 83 -6.29 14.50 -1.58
CA ARG A 83 -6.67 14.39 -0.16
C ARG A 83 -5.77 13.43 0.61
N TYR A 84 -5.44 12.28 0.02
CA TYR A 84 -4.54 11.29 0.63
C TYR A 84 -3.13 11.87 0.83
N VAL A 85 -2.58 12.54 -0.19
CA VAL A 85 -1.27 13.20 -0.11
C VAL A 85 -1.25 14.29 0.96
N ASN A 86 -2.31 15.10 1.04
CA ASN A 86 -2.41 16.16 2.05
C ASN A 86 -2.48 15.60 3.47
N GLU A 87 -3.24 14.53 3.70
CA GLU A 87 -3.26 13.85 5.01
C GLU A 87 -1.90 13.22 5.33
N ALA A 88 -1.21 12.60 4.36
CA ALA A 88 0.13 12.07 4.58
C ALA A 88 1.13 13.18 4.98
N LYS A 89 1.12 14.32 4.29
CA LYS A 89 1.95 15.49 4.63
C LYS A 89 1.64 16.03 6.02
N LYS A 90 0.35 16.23 6.34
CA LYS A 90 -0.11 16.71 7.65
C LYS A 90 0.33 15.78 8.79
N ASN A 91 0.14 14.47 8.63
CA ASN A 91 0.53 13.49 9.64
C ASN A 91 2.06 13.39 9.78
N ALA A 92 2.83 13.51 8.69
CA ALA A 92 4.29 13.53 8.74
C ALA A 92 4.81 14.78 9.49
N GLN A 93 4.22 15.95 9.24
CA GLN A 93 4.53 17.19 9.97
C GLN A 93 4.19 17.09 11.47
N ALA A 94 3.16 16.32 11.82
CA ALA A 94 2.79 16.03 13.20
C ALA A 94 3.64 14.91 13.85
N ASP A 95 4.86 14.65 13.35
CA ASP A 95 5.78 13.62 13.88
C ASP A 95 5.21 12.18 13.78
N GLY A 96 4.33 11.96 12.79
CA GLY A 96 3.70 10.69 12.47
C GLY A 96 4.61 9.82 11.62
N VAL A 97 5.33 8.90 12.26
CA VAL A 97 6.39 8.10 11.63
C VAL A 97 5.91 7.27 10.45
N GLU A 98 4.74 6.66 10.56
CA GLU A 98 4.16 5.89 9.45
C GLU A 98 3.84 6.78 8.25
N ALA A 99 3.43 8.03 8.49
CA ALA A 99 3.15 8.98 7.42
C ALA A 99 4.43 9.45 6.70
N ILE A 100 5.57 9.55 7.39
CA ILE A 100 6.87 9.80 6.77
C ILE A 100 7.21 8.68 5.76
N LYS A 101 7.04 7.42 6.16
CA LYS A 101 7.27 6.26 5.28
C LYS A 101 6.32 6.23 4.09
N ILE A 102 5.04 6.53 4.32
CA ILE A 102 4.03 6.63 3.26
C ILE A 102 4.40 7.73 2.28
N LEU A 103 4.82 8.90 2.76
CA LEU A 103 5.21 10.02 1.90
C LEU A 103 6.46 9.68 1.07
N ALA A 104 7.40 8.93 1.64
CA ALA A 104 8.55 8.40 0.89
C ALA A 104 8.09 7.51 -0.28
N TRP A 105 7.17 6.58 -0.02
CA TRP A 105 6.59 5.72 -1.05
C TRP A 105 5.82 6.52 -2.12
N ILE A 106 5.05 7.55 -1.72
CA ILE A 106 4.33 8.44 -2.65
C ILE A 106 5.32 9.07 -3.65
N TYR A 107 6.39 9.70 -3.16
CA TYR A 107 7.40 10.33 -4.03
C TYR A 107 8.21 9.33 -4.84
N SER A 108 8.47 8.14 -4.29
CA SER A 108 9.17 7.07 -5.02
C SER A 108 8.42 6.62 -6.26
N ASN A 109 7.08 6.54 -6.18
CA ASN A 109 6.24 6.03 -7.25
C ASN A 109 5.65 7.13 -8.14
N GLY A 110 5.67 8.38 -7.70
CA GLY A 110 4.89 9.45 -8.32
C GLY A 110 3.38 9.22 -8.14
N SER A 111 2.98 8.59 -7.03
CA SER A 111 1.58 8.31 -6.74
C SER A 111 0.85 9.62 -6.42
N PHE A 112 0.08 10.14 -7.38
CA PHE A 112 -0.69 11.39 -7.28
C PHE A 112 0.15 12.68 -7.18
N VAL A 113 1.47 12.58 -7.36
CA VAL A 113 2.41 13.71 -7.37
C VAL A 113 3.49 13.47 -8.40
N GLU A 114 4.27 14.49 -8.75
CA GLU A 114 5.49 14.29 -9.53
C GLU A 114 6.47 13.37 -8.80
N ARG A 115 7.06 12.41 -9.52
CA ARG A 115 7.99 11.44 -8.95
C ARG A 115 9.29 12.12 -8.56
N ASP A 116 9.69 11.98 -7.31
CA ASP A 116 10.90 12.59 -6.75
C ASP A 116 11.68 11.55 -5.92
N LEU A 117 12.66 10.92 -6.58
CA LEU A 117 13.48 9.88 -5.97
C LEU A 117 14.40 10.45 -4.88
N SER A 118 14.89 11.68 -5.02
CA SER A 118 15.75 12.32 -4.03
C SER A 118 14.98 12.61 -2.73
N GLN A 119 13.76 13.14 -2.84
CA GLN A 119 12.89 13.37 -1.70
C GLN A 119 12.44 12.07 -1.04
N SER A 120 12.17 11.02 -1.83
CA SER A 120 11.88 9.67 -1.32
C SER A 120 13.04 9.11 -0.47
N ILE A 121 14.28 9.16 -0.97
CA ILE A 121 15.48 8.73 -0.24
C ILE A 121 15.61 9.46 1.09
N LYS A 122 15.45 10.79 1.07
CA LYS A 122 15.49 11.61 2.28
C LYS A 122 14.47 11.14 3.31
N LEU A 123 13.21 10.96 2.92
CA LEU A 123 12.14 10.54 3.83
C LEU A 123 12.32 9.12 4.36
N TYR A 124 12.81 8.17 3.55
CA TYR A 124 13.13 6.83 4.04
C TYR A 124 14.29 6.85 5.05
N ASN A 125 15.32 7.66 4.80
CA ASN A 125 16.40 7.84 5.76
C ASN A 125 15.93 8.54 7.05
N ASP A 126 15.06 9.55 6.94
CA ASP A 126 14.43 10.21 8.10
C ASP A 126 13.61 9.20 8.91
N TYR A 127 12.85 8.31 8.24
CA TYR A 127 12.15 7.21 8.88
C TYR A 127 13.11 6.27 9.61
N LEU A 128 14.18 5.78 8.96
CA LEU A 128 15.14 4.86 9.59
C LEU A 128 15.83 5.46 10.82
N ASN A 129 16.14 6.76 10.78
CA ASN A 129 16.83 7.47 11.86
C ASN A 129 15.87 8.08 12.90
N HIS A 130 14.57 7.89 12.74
CA HIS A 130 13.58 8.53 13.61
C HIS A 130 13.67 8.01 15.05
N LYS A 131 13.63 8.90 16.06
CA LYS A 131 13.77 8.53 17.48
C LYS A 131 12.75 7.49 17.97
N LYS A 132 11.53 7.52 17.41
CA LYS A 132 10.44 6.57 17.72
C LYS A 132 10.62 5.20 17.07
N ASN A 133 11.56 5.06 16.14
CA ASN A 133 11.82 3.85 15.37
C ASN A 133 12.95 2.97 15.94
N LYS A 134 13.39 3.26 17.17
CA LYS A 134 14.35 2.40 17.89
C LYS A 134 13.86 0.97 18.11
N SER A 135 12.55 0.74 18.03
CA SER A 135 11.90 -0.56 18.21
C SER A 135 11.33 -1.16 16.91
N LEU A 136 11.75 -0.68 15.73
CA LEU A 136 11.29 -1.26 14.48
C LEU A 136 11.63 -2.74 14.41
N THR A 137 10.70 -3.53 13.88
CA THR A 137 10.94 -4.95 13.63
C THR A 137 11.91 -5.11 12.47
N LYS A 138 12.61 -6.25 12.47
CA LYS A 138 13.48 -6.69 11.37
C LYS A 138 12.78 -6.58 10.01
N HIS A 139 11.53 -7.04 9.93
CA HIS A 139 10.71 -6.98 8.72
C HIS A 139 10.45 -5.54 8.24
N GLN A 140 10.14 -4.62 9.17
CA GLN A 140 9.93 -3.21 8.82
C GLN A 140 11.19 -2.57 8.26
N LEU A 141 12.35 -2.87 8.84
CA LEU A 141 13.64 -2.35 8.37
C LEU A 141 14.01 -2.93 7.00
N VAL A 142 13.84 -4.24 6.81
CA VAL A 142 14.06 -4.89 5.51
C VAL A 142 13.18 -4.30 4.42
N SER A 143 11.91 -4.03 4.69
CA SER A 143 10.99 -3.41 3.72
C SER A 143 11.49 -2.03 3.25
N VAL A 144 12.00 -1.20 4.16
CA VAL A 144 12.56 0.11 3.80
C VAL A 144 13.86 -0.03 3.01
N HIS A 145 14.74 -0.95 3.41
CA HIS A 145 15.96 -1.21 2.65
C HIS A 145 15.68 -1.78 1.25
N LYS A 146 14.61 -2.56 1.06
CA LYS A 146 14.16 -2.99 -0.29
C LYS A 146 13.75 -1.80 -1.15
N ALA A 147 13.00 -0.85 -0.59
CA ALA A 147 12.63 0.38 -1.31
C ALA A 147 13.87 1.23 -1.66
N LEU A 148 14.75 1.49 -0.69
CA LEU A 148 16.00 2.23 -0.90
C LEU A 148 16.90 1.54 -1.92
N TYR A 149 17.05 0.22 -1.86
CA TYR A 149 17.81 -0.56 -2.83
C TYR A 149 17.32 -0.32 -4.26
N ASN A 150 16.01 -0.41 -4.49
CA ASN A 150 15.42 -0.20 -5.81
C ASN A 150 15.69 1.22 -6.33
N ILE A 151 15.52 2.23 -5.47
CA ILE A 151 15.77 3.63 -5.84
C ILE A 151 17.26 3.86 -6.14
N TYR A 152 18.16 3.38 -5.27
CA TYR A 152 19.60 3.53 -5.49
C TYR A 152 20.08 2.79 -6.73
N LYS A 153 19.50 1.62 -7.04
CA LYS A 153 19.77 0.88 -8.27
C LYS A 153 19.33 1.67 -9.51
N GLU A 154 18.14 2.28 -9.48
CA GLU A 154 17.62 3.10 -10.57
C GLU A 154 18.47 4.35 -10.83
N LEU A 155 18.97 4.99 -9.76
CA LEU A 155 19.86 6.16 -9.83
C LEU A 155 21.33 5.80 -10.04
N GLU A 156 21.67 4.53 -10.17
CA GLU A 156 23.05 4.03 -10.28
C GLU A 156 23.96 4.42 -9.10
N PHE A 157 23.38 4.64 -7.91
CA PHE A 157 24.11 4.88 -6.66
C PHE A 157 24.58 3.54 -6.07
N TRP A 158 25.48 2.87 -6.78
CA TRP A 158 25.89 1.48 -6.54
C TRP A 158 26.40 1.23 -5.12
N GLN A 159 27.10 2.20 -4.52
CA GLN A 159 27.62 2.07 -3.16
C GLN A 159 26.50 2.00 -2.12
N ASP A 160 25.45 2.81 -2.26
CA ASP A 160 24.32 2.84 -1.34
C ASP A 160 23.31 1.73 -1.61
N ALA A 161 23.17 1.33 -2.89
CA ALA A 161 22.47 0.11 -3.27
C ALA A 161 23.11 -1.12 -2.59
N SER A 162 24.43 -1.24 -2.63
CA SER A 162 25.19 -2.33 -1.98
C SER A 162 24.95 -2.36 -0.47
N LYS A 163 25.02 -1.21 0.23
CA LYS A 163 24.74 -1.14 1.68
C LYS A 163 23.33 -1.63 2.01
N SER A 164 22.33 -1.17 1.26
CA SER A 164 20.93 -1.55 1.48
C SER A 164 20.71 -3.04 1.22
N LEU A 165 21.32 -3.56 0.15
CA LEU A 165 21.24 -4.97 -0.21
C LEU A 165 21.92 -5.88 0.81
N GLN A 166 23.07 -5.46 1.35
CA GLN A 166 23.76 -6.19 2.41
C GLN A 166 22.91 -6.24 3.68
N TYR A 167 22.23 -5.15 4.03
CA TYR A 167 21.28 -5.13 5.14
C TYR A 167 20.17 -6.15 4.94
N ILE A 168 19.56 -6.20 3.74
CA ILE A 168 18.51 -7.16 3.39
C ILE A 168 19.02 -8.60 3.55
N ILE A 169 20.16 -8.95 2.96
CA ILE A 169 20.70 -10.32 3.04
C ILE A 169 20.95 -10.75 4.49
N ASN A 170 21.43 -9.85 5.33
CA ASN A 170 21.69 -10.14 6.74
C ASN A 170 20.38 -10.33 7.53
N ASN A 171 19.30 -9.68 7.11
CA ASN A 171 18.06 -9.59 7.87
C ASN A 171 16.84 -10.27 7.22
N GLU A 172 16.98 -10.85 6.03
CA GLU A 172 15.94 -11.65 5.38
C GLU A 172 15.95 -13.08 5.94
N ASP A 173 14.78 -13.55 6.39
CA ASP A 173 14.58 -14.89 6.93
C ASP A 173 14.13 -15.86 5.85
N ASN A 174 13.48 -15.37 4.79
CA ASN A 174 13.10 -16.19 3.65
C ASN A 174 14.33 -16.59 2.83
N GLY A 175 14.67 -17.88 2.83
CA GLY A 175 15.86 -18.40 2.14
C GLY A 175 15.84 -18.18 0.62
N ILE A 176 14.67 -18.17 -0.02
CA ILE A 176 14.53 -17.94 -1.46
C ILE A 176 14.83 -16.47 -1.77
N GLU A 177 14.18 -15.54 -1.07
CA GLU A 177 14.42 -14.10 -1.24
C GLU A 177 15.87 -13.75 -0.92
N LYS A 178 16.43 -14.33 0.15
CA LYS A 178 17.82 -14.13 0.52
C LYS A 178 18.80 -14.56 -0.57
N ASN A 179 18.53 -15.68 -1.26
CA ASN A 179 19.37 -16.13 -2.37
C ASN A 179 19.26 -15.20 -3.58
N PHE A 180 18.05 -14.76 -3.93
CA PHE A 180 17.84 -13.74 -4.96
C PHE A 180 18.68 -12.48 -4.69
N PHE A 181 18.64 -11.95 -3.47
CA PHE A 181 19.43 -10.75 -3.13
C PHE A 181 20.95 -11.00 -3.11
N ARG A 182 21.42 -12.23 -2.85
CA ARG A 182 22.84 -12.58 -2.97
C ARG A 182 23.31 -12.56 -4.41
N GLU A 183 22.49 -13.00 -5.36
CA GLU A 183 22.79 -12.92 -6.79
C GLU A 183 22.84 -11.45 -7.24
N GLU A 184 21.85 -10.65 -6.83
CA GLU A 184 21.86 -9.19 -7.06
C GLU A 184 23.13 -8.53 -6.50
N MET A 185 23.67 -9.01 -5.38
CA MET A 185 24.90 -8.47 -4.78
C MET A 185 26.14 -8.73 -5.66
N VAL A 186 26.17 -9.85 -6.39
CA VAL A 186 27.24 -10.11 -7.36
C VAL A 186 27.18 -9.09 -8.48
N TYR A 187 26.00 -8.85 -9.04
CA TYR A 187 25.78 -7.83 -10.07
C TYR A 187 26.23 -6.43 -9.60
N ILE A 188 25.88 -6.02 -8.38
CA ILE A 188 26.29 -4.71 -7.83
C ILE A 188 27.82 -4.61 -7.66
N ARG A 189 28.49 -5.69 -7.24
CA ARG A 189 29.95 -5.70 -7.09
C ARG A 189 30.68 -5.50 -8.41
N GLU A 190 30.17 -6.09 -9.50
CA GLU A 190 30.73 -5.87 -10.84
C GLU A 190 30.60 -4.42 -11.31
N ARG A 191 29.53 -3.72 -10.91
CA ARG A 191 29.33 -2.30 -11.20
C ARG A 191 30.26 -1.40 -10.38
N LEU A 192 30.57 -1.78 -9.14
CA LEU A 192 31.51 -1.07 -8.28
C LEU A 192 32.98 -1.25 -8.67
N SER A 193 33.32 -2.31 -9.42
CA SER A 193 34.68 -2.57 -9.90
C SER A 193 35.05 -1.87 -11.21
N LYS A 194 34.10 -1.15 -11.82
CA LYS A 194 34.28 -0.39 -13.07
C LYS A 194 34.42 1.09 -12.76
#